data_AF-A0A094II76-F1
#
_entry.id   AF-A0A094II76-F1
#
_cell.length_a   1.000
_cell.length_b   1.000
_cell.length_c   1.000
_cell.angle_alpha   90.00
_cell.angle_beta   90.00
_cell.angle_gamma   90.00
#
_symmetry.space_group_name_H-M   'P 1'
#
loop_
_entity.id
_entity.type
_entity.pdbx_description
1 polymer ?
#
loop_
_entity_poly.entity_id
_entity_poly.type
_entity_poly.pdbx_seq_one_letter_code
_entity_poly.pdbx_strand_id
1 'polypeptide(L)'
;MSTKPSRTRGRRLDPDKQVEAAFTSGLPKDSSSIDCNPVRSKLAPKSQLKYDNEYVLWEAYKRKFPEADPRTMQCMKHFAEVVGRSTVGRLDEGGMATVKTVRNKVRIFMSQWERENHQSIPPKVHRSMAPVS
;
A
#
# COMPACT_ATOMS: atom_id res chain seq x y z
N MET A 1 44.11 26.54 27.46
CA MET A 1 43.09 25.54 27.85
C MET A 1 42.08 25.40 26.72
N SER A 2 41.85 24.17 26.24
CA SER A 2 41.02 23.86 25.07
C SER A 2 39.54 23.73 25.48
N THR A 3 38.68 24.57 24.93
CA THR A 3 37.22 24.49 25.08
C THR A 3 36.68 23.42 24.13
N LYS A 4 36.31 22.26 24.68
CA LYS A 4 35.58 21.24 23.92
C LYS A 4 34.14 21.70 23.69
N PRO A 5 33.58 21.60 22.47
CA PRO A 5 32.16 21.84 22.25
C PRO A 5 31.33 20.72 22.90
N SER A 6 30.42 21.09 23.80
CA SER A 6 29.46 20.17 24.38
C SER A 6 28.50 19.70 23.29
N ARG A 7 28.49 18.39 23.02
CA ARG A 7 27.46 17.75 22.18
C ARG A 7 26.08 18.07 22.75
N THR A 8 25.30 18.88 22.05
CA THR A 8 23.88 19.12 22.36
C THR A 8 23.11 17.82 22.13
N ARG A 9 23.03 16.96 23.15
CA ARG A 9 21.99 15.93 23.23
C ARG A 9 20.67 16.67 23.22
N GLY A 10 19.89 16.53 22.15
CA GLY A 10 18.60 17.21 21.99
C GLY A 10 17.75 17.09 23.25
N ARG A 11 17.32 18.22 23.79
CA ARG A 11 16.50 18.32 25.00
C ARG A 11 15.14 17.69 24.70
N ARG A 12 14.91 16.44 25.12
CA ARG A 12 13.57 15.85 25.08
C ARG A 12 12.70 16.56 26.12
N LEU A 13 11.56 17.09 25.68
CA LEU A 13 10.53 17.61 26.57
C LEU A 13 9.95 16.46 27.41
N ASP A 14 9.49 16.78 28.60
CA ASP A 14 8.70 15.87 29.43
C ASP A 14 7.46 15.36 28.66
N PRO A 15 7.12 14.05 28.67
CA PRO A 15 6.03 13.49 27.87
C PRO A 15 4.66 14.15 28.13
N ASP A 16 4.33 14.45 29.39
CA ASP A 16 3.04 15.07 29.73
C ASP A 16 2.96 16.47 29.12
N LYS A 17 4.06 17.23 29.18
CA LYS A 17 4.15 18.53 28.52
C LYS A 17 4.02 18.45 27.00
N GLN A 18 4.45 17.35 26.36
CA GLN A 18 4.26 17.17 24.92
C GLN A 18 2.80 16.94 24.56
N VAL A 19 2.08 16.15 25.37
CA VAL A 19 0.64 15.88 25.18
C VAL A 19 -0.19 17.16 25.37
N GLU A 20 0.07 17.91 26.44
CA GLU A 20 -0.62 19.19 26.68
C GLU A 20 -0.33 20.23 25.59
N ALA A 21 0.91 20.28 25.09
CA ALA A 21 1.26 21.13 23.95
C ALA A 21 0.51 20.70 22.68
N ALA A 22 0.32 19.39 22.45
CA ALA A 22 -0.44 18.88 21.31
C ALA A 22 -1.92 19.30 21.38
N PHE A 23 -2.56 19.17 22.54
CA PHE A 23 -3.94 19.63 22.73
C PHE A 23 -4.07 21.15 22.55
N THR A 24 -3.12 21.92 23.10
CA THR A 24 -3.10 23.38 22.95
C THR A 24 -2.90 23.79 21.49
N SER A 25 -2.17 23.00 20.70
CA SER A 25 -1.96 23.23 19.27
C SER A 25 -3.14 22.84 18.38
N GLY A 26 -4.21 22.29 18.94
CA GLY A 26 -5.45 21.96 18.23
C GLY A 26 -5.72 20.46 18.02
N LEU A 27 -4.94 19.56 18.63
CA LEU A 27 -5.30 18.15 18.66
C LEU A 27 -6.58 17.95 19.52
N PRO A 28 -7.62 17.28 19.02
CA PRO A 28 -8.80 16.96 19.82
C PRO A 28 -8.46 16.09 21.04
N LYS A 29 -9.16 16.30 22.16
CA LYS A 29 -8.95 15.51 23.39
C LYS A 29 -9.52 14.11 23.29
N ASP A 30 -10.60 13.95 22.53
CA ASP A 30 -11.14 12.64 22.17
C ASP A 30 -10.66 12.24 20.77
N SER A 31 -10.62 10.93 20.51
CA SER A 31 -10.19 10.40 19.22
C SER A 31 -11.34 10.18 18.24
N SER A 32 -12.57 10.61 18.56
CA SER A 32 -13.75 10.26 17.74
C SER A 32 -13.74 10.96 16.38
N SER A 33 -13.11 12.14 16.31
CA SER A 33 -12.89 12.88 15.07
C SER A 33 -11.67 12.42 14.27
N ILE A 34 -10.89 11.46 14.77
CA ILE A 34 -9.70 10.96 14.08
C ILE A 34 -10.13 9.85 13.11
N ASP A 35 -9.73 9.98 11.84
CA ASP A 35 -9.95 8.94 10.84
C ASP A 35 -9.23 7.65 11.27
N CYS A 36 -10.01 6.57 11.45
CA CYS A 36 -9.50 5.26 11.83
C CYS A 36 -9.04 4.42 10.62
N ASN A 37 -9.15 4.97 9.41
CA ASN A 37 -8.74 4.28 8.21
C ASN A 37 -7.21 4.06 8.17
N PRO A 38 -6.75 2.89 7.71
CA PRO A 38 -5.33 2.61 7.56
C PRO A 38 -4.69 3.53 6.50
N VAL A 39 -3.63 4.23 6.89
CA VAL A 39 -2.83 5.06 5.98
C VAL A 39 -1.53 4.34 5.63
N ARG A 40 -1.31 4.11 4.33
CA ARG A 40 -0.08 3.49 3.80
C ARG A 40 1.00 4.54 3.55
N SER A 41 2.25 4.26 3.93
CA SER A 41 3.41 5.17 3.79
C SER A 41 3.68 5.56 2.34
N LYS A 42 3.83 6.85 2.00
CA LYS A 42 4.02 7.33 0.61
C LYS A 42 5.08 6.52 -0.18
N LEU A 43 4.81 6.29 -1.46
CA LEU A 43 5.75 5.61 -2.35
C LEU A 43 6.96 6.51 -2.66
N ALA A 44 8.10 5.89 -2.92
CA ALA A 44 9.23 6.59 -3.50
C ALA A 44 8.85 7.09 -4.92
N PRO A 45 9.25 8.30 -5.34
CA PRO A 45 8.85 8.86 -6.64
C PRO A 45 9.11 7.92 -7.82
N LYS A 46 10.27 7.25 -7.84
CA LYS A 46 10.66 6.28 -8.87
C LYS A 46 9.75 5.05 -8.99
N SER A 47 8.98 4.75 -7.95
CA SER A 47 8.08 3.59 -7.89
C SER A 47 6.65 3.94 -8.26
N GLN A 48 6.26 5.22 -8.25
CA GLN A 48 4.89 5.67 -8.45
C GLN A 48 4.31 5.17 -9.77
N LEU A 49 5.01 5.41 -10.89
CA LEU A 49 4.59 4.99 -12.23
C LEU A 49 4.25 3.50 -12.33
N LYS A 50 5.01 2.64 -11.63
CA LYS A 50 4.76 1.21 -11.64
C LYS A 50 3.43 0.86 -10.96
N TYR A 51 3.09 1.55 -9.87
CA TYR A 51 1.86 1.32 -9.13
C TYR A 51 0.66 1.88 -9.89
N ASP A 52 0.79 3.07 -10.46
CA ASP A 52 -0.24 3.70 -11.29
C ASP A 52 -0.63 2.81 -12.47
N ASN A 53 0.36 2.24 -13.18
CA ASN A 53 0.10 1.34 -14.31
C ASN A 53 -0.72 0.10 -13.94
N GLU A 54 -0.45 -0.53 -12.79
CA GLU A 54 -1.25 -1.68 -12.34
C GLU A 54 -2.65 -1.24 -11.91
N TYR A 55 -2.80 -0.02 -11.39
CA TYR A 55 -4.10 0.53 -11.01
C TYR A 55 -4.96 0.88 -12.23
N VAL A 56 -4.37 1.39 -13.32
CA VAL A 56 -5.08 1.62 -14.59
C VAL A 56 -5.67 0.32 -15.15
N LEU A 57 -4.94 -0.80 -15.05
CA LEU A 57 -5.46 -2.10 -15.46
C LEU A 57 -6.65 -2.53 -14.57
N TRP A 58 -6.57 -2.28 -13.26
CA TRP A 58 -7.68 -2.52 -12.35
C TRP A 58 -8.92 -1.67 -12.68
N GLU A 59 -8.75 -0.38 -13.02
CA GLU A 59 -9.88 0.47 -13.42
C GLU A 59 -10.53 -0.03 -14.72
N ALA A 60 -9.72 -0.49 -15.69
CA ALA A 60 -10.24 -1.13 -16.89
C ALA A 60 -11.02 -2.42 -16.58
N TYR A 61 -10.52 -3.24 -15.66
CA TYR A 61 -11.21 -4.43 -15.17
C TYR A 61 -12.53 -4.08 -14.47
N LYS A 62 -12.54 -3.11 -13.55
CA LYS A 62 -13.73 -2.68 -12.80
C LYS A 62 -14.82 -2.09 -13.69
N ARG A 63 -14.47 -1.44 -14.81
CA ARG A 63 -15.46 -1.02 -15.83
C ARG A 63 -16.21 -2.20 -16.47
N LYS A 64 -15.60 -3.38 -16.54
CA LYS A 64 -16.24 -4.61 -17.04
C LYS A 64 -16.95 -5.39 -15.93
N PHE A 65 -16.47 -5.26 -14.69
CA PHE A 65 -17.01 -5.93 -13.50
C PHE A 65 -17.24 -4.90 -12.38
N PRO A 66 -18.35 -4.12 -12.41
CA PRO A 66 -18.57 -3.02 -11.45
C PRO A 66 -18.57 -3.47 -9.98
N GLU A 67 -19.06 -4.68 -9.71
CA GLU A 67 -19.12 -5.32 -8.39
C GLU A 67 -17.77 -5.92 -7.93
N ALA A 68 -16.70 -5.71 -8.69
CA ALA A 68 -15.39 -6.25 -8.36
C ALA A 68 -14.86 -5.68 -7.03
N ASP A 69 -14.69 -6.57 -6.06
CA ASP A 69 -14.12 -6.26 -4.75
C ASP A 69 -12.81 -7.04 -4.51
N PRO A 70 -11.64 -6.38 -4.49
CA PRO A 70 -10.35 -7.03 -4.30
C PRO A 70 -10.14 -7.56 -2.87
N ARG A 71 -11.07 -7.28 -1.94
CA ARG A 71 -11.12 -7.93 -0.62
C ARG A 71 -11.63 -9.37 -0.70
N THR A 72 -12.17 -9.80 -1.83
CA THR A 72 -12.64 -11.17 -2.06
C THR A 72 -11.61 -12.03 -2.82
N MET A 73 -11.50 -13.30 -2.44
CA MET A 73 -10.57 -14.22 -3.08
C MET A 73 -10.89 -14.46 -4.56
N GLN A 74 -12.18 -14.60 -4.90
CA GLN A 74 -12.62 -14.87 -6.25
C GLN A 74 -12.28 -13.72 -7.20
N CYS A 75 -12.56 -12.47 -6.79
CA CYS A 75 -12.18 -11.30 -7.57
C CYS A 75 -10.67 -11.25 -7.80
N MET A 76 -9.87 -11.48 -6.75
CA MET A 76 -8.41 -11.42 -6.88
C MET A 76 -7.84 -12.53 -7.77
N LYS A 77 -8.40 -13.74 -7.72
CA LYS A 77 -7.99 -14.83 -8.62
C LYS A 77 -8.35 -14.52 -10.07
N HIS A 78 -9.57 -14.03 -10.31
CA HIS A 78 -10.00 -13.66 -11.65
C HIS A 78 -9.18 -12.47 -12.21
N PHE A 79 -8.90 -11.47 -11.39
CA PHE A 79 -8.02 -10.37 -11.79
C PHE A 79 -6.59 -10.84 -12.07
N ALA A 80 -6.05 -11.77 -11.29
CA ALA A 80 -4.74 -12.37 -11.56
C ALA A 80 -4.68 -13.11 -12.90
N GLU A 81 -5.75 -13.80 -13.29
CA GLU A 81 -5.89 -14.41 -14.63
C GLU A 81 -5.86 -13.37 -15.75
N VAL A 82 -6.55 -12.24 -15.57
CA VAL A 82 -6.51 -11.12 -16.52
C VAL A 82 -5.08 -10.60 -16.65
N VAL A 83 -4.40 -10.34 -15.52
CA VAL A 83 -3.00 -9.91 -15.50
C VAL A 83 -2.10 -10.90 -16.24
N GLY A 84 -2.27 -12.20 -16.02
CA GLY A 84 -1.49 -13.25 -16.68
C GLY A 84 -1.67 -13.29 -18.19
N ARG A 85 -2.91 -13.15 -18.65
CA ARG A 85 -3.28 -13.19 -20.07
C ARG A 85 -2.98 -11.90 -20.82
N SER A 86 -2.96 -10.76 -20.13
CA SER A 86 -2.77 -9.44 -20.75
C SER A 86 -1.34 -8.90 -20.66
N THR A 87 -0.47 -9.53 -19.87
CA THR A 87 0.91 -9.04 -19.70
C THR A 87 1.73 -9.36 -20.95
N VAL A 88 2.22 -8.31 -21.61
CA VAL A 88 3.11 -8.39 -22.77
C VAL A 88 4.58 -8.43 -22.31
N GLY A 89 5.44 -9.26 -22.89
CA GLY A 89 6.88 -9.29 -22.58
C GLY A 89 7.53 -10.67 -22.65
N ARG A 90 8.40 -11.00 -21.68
CA ARG A 90 8.94 -12.37 -21.50
C ARG A 90 7.81 -13.29 -21.04
N LEU A 91 7.33 -14.09 -21.97
CA LEU A 91 6.32 -15.09 -21.77
C LEU A 91 6.98 -16.45 -21.46
N ASP A 92 6.24 -17.33 -20.80
CA ASP A 92 6.59 -18.73 -20.71
C ASP A 92 6.38 -19.44 -22.06
N GLU A 93 6.65 -20.74 -22.10
CA GLU A 93 6.51 -21.58 -23.29
C GLU A 93 5.08 -21.59 -23.87
N GLY A 94 4.08 -21.23 -23.05
CA GLY A 94 2.66 -21.14 -23.45
C GLY A 94 2.22 -19.75 -23.89
N GLY A 95 3.13 -18.78 -24.00
CA GLY A 95 2.78 -17.41 -24.36
C GLY A 95 2.08 -16.63 -23.23
N MET A 96 2.22 -17.08 -21.98
CA MET A 96 1.63 -16.45 -20.80
C MET A 96 2.69 -15.76 -19.96
N ALA A 97 2.32 -14.74 -19.18
CA ALA A 97 3.26 -14.18 -18.24
C ALA A 97 3.61 -15.20 -17.14
N THR A 98 4.89 -15.27 -16.78
CA THR A 98 5.33 -16.18 -15.73
C THR A 98 4.57 -15.93 -14.42
N VAL A 99 4.36 -16.99 -13.64
CA VAL A 99 3.72 -16.93 -12.31
C VAL A 99 4.37 -15.85 -11.43
N LYS A 100 5.69 -15.69 -11.48
CA LYS A 100 6.43 -14.67 -10.73
C LYS A 100 6.06 -13.25 -11.17
N THR A 101 5.88 -13.02 -12.46
CA THR A 101 5.46 -11.72 -13.01
C THR A 101 4.05 -11.37 -12.56
N VAL A 102 3.08 -12.27 -12.74
CA VAL A 102 1.68 -12.07 -12.32
C VAL A 102 1.60 -11.75 -10.84
N ARG A 103 2.28 -12.55 -10.02
CA ARG A 103 2.34 -12.39 -8.57
C ARG A 103 2.88 -11.01 -8.16
N ASN A 104 3.95 -10.53 -8.80
CA ASN A 104 4.52 -9.21 -8.50
C ASN A 104 3.55 -8.07 -8.85
N LYS A 105 2.91 -8.15 -10.02
CA LYS A 105 1.93 -7.17 -10.48
C LYS A 105 0.71 -7.11 -9.57
N VAL A 106 0.14 -8.27 -9.23
CA VAL A 106 -1.00 -8.37 -8.30
C VAL A 106 -0.66 -7.78 -6.93
N ARG A 107 0.55 -8.00 -6.40
CA ARG A 107 0.97 -7.42 -5.12
C ARG A 107 1.07 -5.89 -5.16
N ILE A 108 1.57 -5.36 -6.26
CA ILE A 108 1.69 -3.91 -6.46
C ILE A 108 0.31 -3.28 -6.58
N PHE A 109 -0.57 -3.91 -7.36
CA PHE A 109 -1.97 -3.53 -7.41
C PHE A 109 -2.61 -3.52 -6.02
N MET A 110 -2.51 -4.61 -5.25
CA MET A 110 -3.10 -4.68 -3.90
C MET A 110 -2.61 -3.53 -3.02
N SER A 111 -1.30 -3.26 -3.03
CA SER A 111 -0.75 -2.16 -2.24
C SER A 111 -1.19 -0.78 -2.76
N GLN A 112 -1.43 -0.61 -4.06
CA GLN A 112 -1.96 0.65 -4.61
C GLN A 112 -3.42 0.83 -4.26
N TRP A 113 -4.23 -0.23 -4.37
CA TRP A 113 -5.64 -0.20 -4.03
C TRP A 113 -5.88 0.19 -2.58
N GLU A 114 -5.10 -0.38 -1.65
CA GLU A 114 -5.18 -0.02 -0.22
C GLU A 114 -4.81 1.45 0.04
N ARG A 115 -3.93 2.04 -0.78
CA ARG A 115 -3.57 3.47 -0.69
C ARG A 115 -4.71 4.37 -1.13
N GLU A 116 -5.27 4.06 -2.31
CA GLU A 116 -6.33 4.87 -2.94
C GLU A 116 -7.66 4.78 -2.20
N ASN A 117 -7.94 3.64 -1.55
CA ASN A 117 -9.25 3.38 -0.95
C ASN A 117 -9.24 3.50 0.58
N HIS A 118 -8.08 3.75 1.20
CA HIS A 118 -7.90 3.81 2.66
C HIS A 118 -8.50 2.59 3.38
N GLN A 119 -8.39 1.43 2.75
CA GLN A 119 -8.92 0.15 3.24
C GLN A 119 -7.84 -0.93 3.19
N SER A 120 -8.05 -2.02 3.91
CA SER A 120 -7.13 -3.16 3.92
C SER A 120 -7.72 -4.35 3.17
N ILE A 121 -6.90 -5.01 2.35
CA ILE A 121 -7.24 -6.30 1.78
C ILE A 121 -6.99 -7.37 2.85
N PRO A 122 -7.94 -8.30 3.10
CA PRO A 122 -7.79 -9.29 4.15
C PRO A 122 -6.49 -10.11 4.00
N PRO A 123 -5.77 -10.40 5.11
CA PRO A 123 -4.50 -11.13 5.06
C PRO A 123 -4.58 -12.47 4.33
N LYS A 124 -5.72 -13.17 4.41
CA LYS A 124 -5.96 -14.43 3.70
C LYS A 124 -5.85 -14.27 2.18
N VAL A 125 -6.41 -13.17 1.65
CA VAL A 125 -6.32 -12.82 0.23
C VAL A 125 -4.90 -12.44 -0.13
N HIS A 126 -4.27 -11.56 0.66
CA HIS A 126 -2.89 -11.14 0.42
C HIS A 126 -1.91 -12.33 0.40
N ARG A 127 -2.01 -13.24 1.38
CA ARG A 127 -1.13 -14.43 1.49
C ARG A 127 -1.35 -15.41 0.34
N SER A 128 -2.59 -15.58 -0.11
CA SER A 128 -2.89 -16.45 -1.26
C SER A 128 -2.33 -15.91 -2.59
N MET A 129 -2.01 -14.61 -2.63
CA MET A 129 -1.40 -13.93 -3.78
C MET A 129 0.09 -13.62 -3.58
N ALA A 130 0.67 -13.91 -2.42
CA ALA A 130 2.07 -13.61 -2.08
C ALA A 130 3.00 -14.81 -2.38
N PRO A 131 4.31 -14.60 -2.54
CA PRO A 131 5.24 -15.72 -2.65
C PRO A 131 5.37 -16.43 -1.30
N VAL A 132 5.34 -17.76 -1.32
CA VAL A 132 5.92 -18.56 -0.24
C VAL A 132 7.43 -18.38 -0.38
N SER A 133 8.05 -17.76 0.62
CA SER A 133 9.50 -17.61 0.75
C SER A 133 10.17 -18.96 0.89
#